data_AF-A0A939JHQ1-F1
#
_entry.id   AF-A0A939JHQ1-F1
#
_cell.length_a   1.000
_cell.length_b   1.000
_cell.length_c   1.000
_cell.angle_alpha   90.00
_cell.angle_beta   90.00
_cell.angle_gamma   90.00
#
_symmetry.space_group_name_H-M   'P 1'
#
loop_
_entity.id
_entity.type
_entity.pdbx_description
1 polymer ?
#
loop_
_entity_poly.entity_id
_entity_poly.type
_entity_poly.pdbx_seq_one_letter_code
_entity_poly.pdbx_strand_id
1 'polypeptide(L)'
;MLEDVTRPALEGIGFADFRGIMGSFASGISVVTTLDDDDRPHGLTCSAVCSVSADPPLLLSCVKTPSSTLDTLRKRGRFAVNFLDSQAREVSDLFASRSQDKFTGVQWRPGQAAGMPVLDRTLAHAECEVHDVINAGDHAIVLGRMVGGGADASRFPLGYWRGSYVRLFRMTAAARGPAGCGQPRSSGTGVRAWGSGARAAQLPGACWWSTGGQRGSEGSRSTSGMALRVTPARVVAVSSGTRPLTIVESSPRRVSSGLPACPQMMYR
;
A
#
# COMPACT_ATOMS: atom_id res chain seq x y z
N MET A 1 1.43 -38.98 -24.91
CA MET A 1 0.97 -37.68 -25.43
C MET A 1 0.81 -36.76 -24.24
N LEU A 2 1.83 -35.94 -23.99
CA LEU A 2 1.80 -34.90 -22.97
C LEU A 2 1.13 -33.71 -23.63
N GLU A 3 -0.09 -33.38 -23.22
CA GLU A 3 -0.72 -32.13 -23.61
C GLU A 3 0.10 -31.00 -22.98
N ASP A 4 0.91 -30.38 -23.83
CA ASP A 4 1.51 -29.09 -23.60
C ASP A 4 0.36 -28.11 -23.35
N VAL A 5 0.05 -27.87 -22.07
CA VAL A 5 -0.88 -26.83 -21.64
C VAL A 5 -0.24 -25.52 -22.06
N THR A 6 -0.51 -25.13 -23.30
CA THR A 6 -0.14 -23.86 -23.88
C THR A 6 -0.78 -22.81 -22.98
N ARG A 7 -0.02 -22.30 -22.01
CA ARG A 7 -0.40 -21.07 -21.31
C ARG A 7 -0.63 -20.08 -22.44
N PRO A 8 -1.81 -19.44 -22.53
CA PRO A 8 -2.03 -18.45 -23.57
C PRO A 8 -0.86 -17.47 -23.46
N ALA A 9 -0.12 -17.31 -24.55
CA ALA A 9 0.91 -16.31 -24.65
C ALA A 9 0.29 -15.01 -24.14
N LEU A 10 0.89 -14.40 -23.12
CA LEU A 10 0.41 -13.12 -22.60
C LEU A 10 0.33 -12.17 -23.80
N GLU A 11 -0.86 -11.85 -24.28
CA GLU A 11 -1.05 -10.70 -25.16
C GLU A 11 -0.69 -9.48 -24.31
N GLY A 12 0.55 -9.03 -24.41
CA GLY A 12 1.12 -7.99 -23.56
C GLY A 12 2.38 -8.41 -22.80
N ILE A 13 2.64 -7.70 -21.71
CA ILE A 13 3.91 -7.71 -20.96
C ILE A 13 4.39 -9.12 -20.55
N GLY A 14 5.68 -9.40 -20.74
CA GLY A 14 6.29 -10.68 -20.33
C GLY A 14 6.29 -10.85 -18.81
N PHE A 15 6.27 -12.10 -18.32
CA PHE A 15 6.24 -12.39 -16.89
C PHE A 15 7.42 -11.78 -16.10
N ALA A 16 8.62 -11.78 -16.69
CA ALA A 16 9.79 -11.15 -16.08
C ALA A 16 9.62 -9.64 -15.92
N ASP A 17 9.10 -8.95 -16.93
CA ASP A 17 8.83 -7.52 -16.91
C ASP A 17 7.71 -7.18 -15.92
N PHE A 18 6.63 -7.95 -15.91
CA PHE A 18 5.56 -7.82 -14.93
C PHE A 18 6.10 -7.94 -13.50
N ARG A 19 6.91 -8.97 -13.21
CA ARG A 19 7.54 -9.12 -11.89
C ARG A 19 8.50 -7.99 -11.57
N GLY A 20 9.25 -7.49 -12.55
CA GLY A 20 10.15 -6.36 -12.39
C GLY A 20 9.40 -5.08 -11.99
N ILE A 21 8.28 -4.80 -12.66
CA ILE A 21 7.43 -3.64 -12.37
C ILE A 21 6.76 -3.80 -11.00
N MET A 22 6.06 -4.92 -10.77
CA MET A 22 5.34 -5.13 -9.51
C MET A 22 6.28 -5.22 -8.30
N GLY A 23 7.47 -5.82 -8.47
CA GLY A 23 8.48 -5.90 -7.43
C GLY A 23 9.16 -4.57 -7.09
N SER A 24 9.00 -3.54 -7.93
CA SER A 24 9.53 -2.20 -7.67
C SER A 24 8.69 -1.44 -6.66
N PHE A 25 7.41 -1.80 -6.48
CA PHE A 25 6.56 -1.28 -5.43
C PHE A 25 6.84 -2.03 -4.12
N ALA A 26 7.52 -1.37 -3.17
CA ALA A 26 7.77 -1.93 -1.86
C ALA A 26 6.45 -2.14 -1.10
N SER A 27 6.34 -3.28 -0.42
CA SER A 27 5.14 -3.64 0.34
C SER A 27 5.51 -4.12 1.73
N GLY A 28 4.55 -4.03 2.66
CA GLY A 28 4.59 -4.83 3.88
C GLY A 28 4.21 -6.27 3.57
N ILE A 29 4.44 -7.16 4.53
CA ILE A 29 4.01 -8.55 4.44
C ILE A 29 2.90 -8.81 5.44
N SER A 30 1.89 -9.58 5.03
CA SER A 30 0.83 -10.02 5.90
C SER A 30 0.60 -11.53 5.80
N VAL A 31 -0.06 -12.09 6.80
CA VAL A 31 -0.62 -13.45 6.76
C VAL A 31 -2.12 -13.37 6.88
N VAL A 32 -2.83 -13.88 5.89
CA VAL A 32 -4.27 -14.06 5.93
C VAL A 32 -4.56 -15.38 6.63
N THR A 33 -5.40 -15.36 7.66
CA THR A 33 -5.77 -16.52 8.46
C THR A 33 -7.28 -16.68 8.56
N THR A 34 -7.73 -17.92 8.68
CA THR A 34 -9.15 -18.28 8.87
C THR A 34 -9.23 -19.63 9.58
N LEU A 35 -10.44 -20.10 9.87
CA LEU A 35 -10.72 -21.42 10.46
C LEU A 35 -11.65 -22.19 9.53
N ASP A 36 -11.48 -23.50 9.43
CA ASP A 36 -12.47 -24.37 8.79
C ASP A 36 -13.63 -24.70 9.74
N ASP A 37 -14.54 -25.58 9.29
CA ASP A 37 -15.73 -25.97 10.04
C ASP A 37 -15.39 -26.84 11.27
N ASP A 38 -14.21 -27.45 11.29
CA ASP A 38 -13.66 -28.21 12.43
C ASP A 38 -12.80 -27.31 13.35
N ASP A 39 -12.86 -25.99 13.17
CA ASP A 39 -12.02 -24.97 13.82
C ASP A 39 -10.51 -25.22 13.68
N ARG A 40 -10.07 -25.89 12.60
CA ARG A 40 -8.65 -26.01 12.27
C ARG A 40 -8.17 -24.74 11.57
N PRO A 41 -6.98 -24.23 11.91
CA PRO A 41 -6.48 -22.99 11.36
C PRO A 41 -5.88 -23.15 9.96
N HIS A 42 -6.25 -22.23 9.07
CA HIS A 42 -5.73 -22.12 7.71
C HIS A 42 -5.12 -20.74 7.50
N GLY A 43 -4.06 -20.66 6.70
CA GLY A 43 -3.46 -19.38 6.39
C GLY A 43 -2.42 -19.39 5.28
N LEU A 44 -2.15 -18.19 4.76
CA LEU A 44 -1.15 -17.95 3.72
C LEU A 44 -0.52 -16.57 3.85
N THR A 45 0.72 -16.47 3.39
CA THR A 45 1.42 -15.18 3.25
C THR A 45 0.87 -14.42 2.04
N CYS A 46 0.56 -13.15 2.24
CA CYS A 46 0.12 -12.23 1.19
C CYS A 46 0.78 -10.86 1.36
N SER A 47 1.36 -10.32 0.29
CA SER A 47 1.85 -8.94 0.22
C SER A 47 0.91 -8.00 -0.54
N ALA A 48 -0.06 -8.56 -1.28
CA ALA A 48 -1.05 -7.82 -2.05
C ALA A 48 -2.26 -7.49 -1.17
N VAL A 49 -2.07 -6.54 -0.25
CA VAL A 49 -3.10 -6.03 0.66
C VAL A 49 -3.15 -4.51 0.56
N CYS A 50 -4.35 -3.94 0.55
CA CYS A 50 -4.53 -2.49 0.67
C CYS A 50 -5.83 -2.12 1.38
N SER A 51 -5.85 -0.92 1.97
CA SER A 51 -7.08 -0.28 2.44
C SER A 51 -7.92 0.17 1.26
N VAL A 52 -9.24 -0.01 1.34
CA VAL A 52 -10.19 0.33 0.26
C VAL A 52 -11.11 1.47 0.66
N SER A 53 -11.69 1.43 1.86
CA SER A 53 -12.60 2.46 2.35
C SER A 53 -12.49 2.61 3.86
N ALA A 54 -12.77 3.82 4.35
CA ALA A 54 -12.89 4.10 5.78
C ALA A 54 -14.34 3.99 6.27
N ASP A 55 -15.32 4.25 5.41
CA ASP A 55 -16.76 4.15 5.73
C ASP A 55 -17.53 3.52 4.54
N PRO A 56 -17.95 2.24 4.63
CA PRO A 56 -17.60 1.30 5.70
C PRO A 56 -16.09 0.97 5.69
N PRO A 57 -15.51 0.49 6.81
CA PRO A 57 -14.09 0.16 6.90
C PRO A 57 -13.79 -1.11 6.09
N LEU A 58 -13.23 -0.95 4.89
CA LEU A 58 -12.93 -2.04 3.94
C LEU A 58 -11.43 -2.13 3.66
N LEU A 59 -10.94 -3.36 3.56
CA LEU A 59 -9.63 -3.71 3.00
C LEU A 59 -9.78 -4.82 1.97
N LEU A 60 -8.78 -5.00 1.11
CA LEU A 60 -8.71 -6.17 0.23
C LEU A 60 -7.42 -6.96 0.44
N SER A 61 -7.47 -8.23 0.08
CA SER A 61 -6.31 -9.11 -0.06
C SER A 61 -6.44 -9.95 -1.34
N CYS A 62 -5.40 -9.97 -2.16
CA CYS A 62 -5.36 -10.83 -3.34
C CYS A 62 -4.77 -12.20 -2.98
N VAL A 63 -5.56 -13.25 -3.19
CA VAL A 63 -5.19 -14.63 -2.87
C VAL A 63 -5.09 -15.44 -4.15
N LYS A 64 -3.99 -16.17 -4.33
CA LYS A 64 -3.78 -17.03 -5.50
C LYS A 64 -4.84 -18.11 -5.57
N THR A 65 -5.28 -18.44 -6.79
CA THR A 65 -6.15 -19.58 -7.08
C THR A 65 -5.37 -20.69 -7.81
N PRO A 66 -5.65 -21.98 -7.54
CA PRO A 66 -6.45 -22.49 -6.42
C PRO A 66 -5.71 -22.34 -5.07
N SER A 67 -6.46 -22.22 -3.97
CA SER A 67 -5.92 -22.13 -2.61
C SER A 67 -6.91 -22.72 -1.62
N SER A 68 -6.46 -23.68 -0.81
CA SER A 68 -7.29 -24.28 0.26
C SER A 68 -7.75 -23.22 1.26
N THR A 69 -6.87 -22.28 1.64
CA THR A 69 -7.21 -21.17 2.54
C THR A 69 -8.30 -20.27 1.94
N LEU A 70 -8.29 -20.04 0.62
CA LEU A 70 -9.34 -19.26 -0.04
C LEU A 70 -10.69 -19.96 0.04
N ASP A 71 -10.72 -21.27 -0.21
CA ASP A 71 -11.94 -22.06 -0.13
C ASP A 71 -12.48 -22.13 1.30
N THR A 72 -11.60 -22.29 2.30
CA THR A 72 -11.96 -22.21 3.72
C THR A 72 -12.51 -20.83 4.07
N LEU A 73 -11.86 -19.75 3.64
CA LEU A 73 -12.29 -18.38 3.91
C LEU A 73 -13.66 -18.09 3.30
N ARG A 74 -13.92 -18.56 2.07
CA ARG A 74 -15.23 -18.43 1.40
C ARG A 74 -16.34 -19.11 2.19
N LYS A 75 -16.09 -20.29 2.74
CA LYS A 75 -17.06 -21.03 3.55
C LYS A 75 -17.27 -20.39 4.92
N ARG A 76 -16.19 -20.03 5.62
CA ARG A 76 -16.23 -19.46 6.96
C ARG A 76 -16.81 -18.05 6.98
N GLY A 77 -16.62 -17.27 5.91
CA GLY A 77 -17.09 -15.89 5.82
C GLY A 77 -16.35 -14.91 6.71
N ARG A 78 -15.28 -15.35 7.40
CA ARG A 78 -14.47 -14.56 8.32
C ARG A 78 -12.99 -14.87 8.17
N PHE A 79 -12.16 -13.86 8.36
CA PHE A 79 -10.72 -13.99 8.29
C PHE A 79 -10.02 -12.90 9.10
N ALA A 80 -8.74 -13.10 9.40
CA ALA A 80 -7.88 -12.04 9.91
C ALA A 80 -6.73 -11.77 8.94
N VAL A 81 -6.31 -10.51 8.86
CA VAL A 81 -5.10 -10.08 8.16
C VAL A 81 -4.07 -9.67 9.21
N ASN A 82 -2.99 -10.43 9.32
CA ASN A 82 -1.92 -10.21 10.29
C ASN A 82 -0.75 -9.49 9.61
N PHE A 83 -0.57 -8.20 9.86
CA PHE A 83 0.56 -7.42 9.34
C PHE A 83 1.84 -7.74 10.13
N LEU A 84 2.79 -8.38 9.46
CA LEU A 84 3.95 -9.00 10.10
C LEU A 84 5.01 -7.98 10.53
N ASP A 85 5.56 -8.18 11.73
CA ASP A 85 6.67 -7.36 12.23
C ASP A 85 8.01 -7.80 11.63
N SER A 86 9.02 -6.94 11.74
CA SER A 86 10.36 -7.11 11.16
C SER A 86 11.14 -8.36 11.61
N GLN A 87 10.68 -9.07 12.64
CA GLN A 87 11.27 -10.32 13.13
C GLN A 87 10.51 -11.56 12.60
N ALA A 88 9.40 -11.39 11.90
CA ALA A 88 8.50 -12.45 11.46
C ALA A 88 8.88 -13.08 10.10
N ARG A 89 10.16 -13.05 9.70
CA ARG A 89 10.60 -13.62 8.42
C ARG A 89 10.26 -15.11 8.34
N GLU A 90 10.56 -15.88 9.39
CA GLU A 90 10.30 -17.31 9.44
C GLU A 90 8.79 -17.62 9.32
N VAL A 91 7.95 -16.78 9.93
CA VAL A 91 6.49 -16.87 9.81
C VAL A 91 6.08 -16.61 8.35
N SER A 92 6.59 -15.55 7.73
CA SER A 92 6.33 -15.26 6.31
C SER A 92 6.71 -16.42 5.39
N ASP A 93 7.90 -16.99 5.57
CA ASP A 93 8.40 -18.11 4.76
C ASP A 93 7.55 -19.38 4.98
N LEU A 94 7.19 -19.68 6.23
CA LEU A 94 6.35 -20.84 6.57
C LEU A 94 4.96 -20.74 5.95
N PHE A 95 4.31 -19.57 6.05
CA PHE A 95 2.97 -19.36 5.52
C PHE A 95 2.93 -19.24 3.99
N ALA A 96 4.05 -18.90 3.35
CA ALA A 96 4.23 -18.94 1.89
C ALA A 96 4.50 -20.37 1.36
N SER A 97 4.94 -21.29 2.23
CA SER A 97 5.22 -22.68 1.87
C SER A 97 3.94 -23.51 1.65
N ARG A 98 4.13 -24.74 1.15
CA ARG A 98 3.08 -25.77 1.01
C ARG A 98 2.94 -26.68 2.23
N SER A 99 3.57 -26.35 3.36
CA SER A 99 3.43 -27.14 4.59
C SER A 99 1.95 -27.23 5.00
N GLN A 100 1.53 -28.40 5.48
CA GLN A 100 0.19 -28.63 6.02
C GLN A 100 0.09 -28.17 7.49
N ASP A 101 1.19 -28.29 8.25
CA ASP A 101 1.23 -28.02 9.69
C ASP A 101 1.79 -26.62 10.01
N LYS A 102 1.34 -25.59 9.28
CA LYS A 102 1.87 -24.22 9.41
C LYS A 102 1.68 -23.64 10.82
N PHE A 103 0.57 -23.95 11.46
CA PHE A 103 0.23 -23.38 12.77
C PHE A 103 0.91 -24.09 13.95
N THR A 104 1.49 -25.28 13.74
CA THR A 104 2.23 -26.00 14.80
C THR A 104 3.54 -25.28 15.16
N GLY A 105 4.14 -24.57 14.19
CA GLY A 105 5.41 -23.86 14.37
C GLY A 105 5.27 -22.39 14.81
N VAL A 106 4.05 -21.89 15.05
CA VAL A 106 3.80 -20.47 15.28
C VAL A 106 2.80 -20.27 16.41
N GLN A 107 3.12 -19.37 17.34
CA GLN A 107 2.20 -18.96 18.39
C GLN A 107 1.11 -18.04 17.84
N TRP A 108 -0.13 -18.33 18.22
CA TRP A 108 -1.30 -17.57 17.81
C TRP A 108 -2.40 -17.67 18.87
N ARG A 109 -3.35 -16.75 18.80
CA ARG A 109 -4.53 -16.70 19.66
C ARG A 109 -5.79 -16.41 18.85
N PRO A 110 -6.99 -16.79 19.31
CA PRO A 110 -8.22 -16.30 18.72
C PRO A 110 -8.30 -14.77 18.82
N GLY A 111 -8.70 -14.14 17.72
CA GLY A 111 -9.07 -12.74 17.68
C GLY A 111 -10.34 -12.48 18.49
N GLN A 112 -10.52 -11.24 18.95
CA GLN A 112 -11.61 -10.89 19.86
C GLN A 112 -12.92 -10.60 19.13
N ALA A 113 -12.86 -10.09 17.89
CA ALA A 113 -14.03 -9.65 17.15
C ALA A 113 -14.63 -10.72 16.22
N ALA A 114 -13.77 -11.47 15.51
CA ALA A 114 -14.16 -12.50 14.54
C ALA A 114 -13.74 -13.91 14.97
N GLY A 115 -12.92 -14.05 16.02
CA GLY A 115 -12.44 -15.36 16.51
C GLY A 115 -11.38 -16.00 15.60
N MET A 116 -10.82 -15.25 14.65
CA MET A 116 -9.87 -15.77 13.66
C MET A 116 -8.44 -15.77 14.21
N PRO A 117 -7.52 -16.63 13.70
CA PRO A 117 -6.17 -16.73 14.25
C PRO A 117 -5.38 -15.42 14.12
N VAL A 118 -5.00 -14.83 15.25
CA VAL A 118 -4.09 -13.68 15.33
C VAL A 118 -2.71 -14.17 15.75
N LEU A 119 -1.70 -13.93 14.91
CA LEU A 119 -0.33 -14.39 15.15
C LEU A 119 0.43 -13.44 16.08
N ASP A 120 1.32 -13.97 16.92
CA ASP A 120 2.08 -13.15 17.89
C ASP A 120 3.08 -12.18 17.23
N ARG A 121 3.68 -12.56 16.10
CA ARG A 121 4.70 -11.78 15.37
C ARG A 121 4.10 -10.77 14.40
N THR A 122 3.15 -10.00 14.92
CA THR A 122 2.28 -9.13 14.15
C THR A 122 2.31 -7.73 14.76
N LEU A 123 2.59 -6.70 13.95
CA LEU A 123 2.51 -5.30 14.42
C LEU A 123 1.09 -4.76 14.40
N ALA A 124 0.20 -5.32 13.57
CA ALA A 124 -1.19 -4.95 13.52
C ALA A 124 -2.01 -6.10 12.94
N HIS A 125 -3.25 -6.24 13.37
CA HIS A 125 -4.17 -7.20 12.77
C HIS A 125 -5.52 -6.55 12.54
N ALA A 126 -6.17 -6.97 11.45
CA ALA A 126 -7.55 -6.64 11.13
C ALA A 126 -8.37 -7.93 11.16
N GLU A 127 -9.46 -7.94 11.91
CA GLU A 127 -10.45 -9.01 11.91
C GLU A 127 -11.60 -8.60 10.99
N CYS A 128 -11.92 -9.46 10.03
CA CYS A 128 -12.77 -9.12 8.90
C CYS A 128 -13.91 -10.13 8.71
N GLU A 129 -15.05 -9.62 8.28
CA GLU A 129 -16.09 -10.39 7.61
C GLU A 129 -15.91 -10.26 6.09
N VAL A 130 -16.11 -11.35 5.36
CA VAL A 130 -16.04 -11.34 3.90
C VAL A 130 -17.18 -10.49 3.36
N HIS A 131 -16.82 -9.42 2.64
CA HIS A 131 -17.77 -8.54 1.98
C HIS A 131 -18.03 -8.99 0.54
N ASP A 132 -16.98 -9.35 -0.20
CA ASP A 132 -17.08 -9.89 -1.56
C ASP A 132 -15.82 -10.70 -1.93
N VAL A 133 -15.94 -11.58 -2.92
CA VAL A 133 -14.81 -12.31 -3.51
C VAL A 133 -14.89 -12.28 -5.03
N ILE A 134 -13.98 -11.53 -5.64
CA ILE A 134 -13.98 -11.26 -7.09
C ILE A 134 -12.86 -12.07 -7.75
N ASN A 135 -13.17 -12.91 -8.73
CA ASN A 135 -12.15 -13.61 -9.51
C ASN A 135 -11.44 -12.62 -10.46
N ALA A 136 -10.10 -12.62 -10.43
CA ALA A 136 -9.25 -11.70 -11.18
C ALA A 136 -8.02 -12.45 -11.73
N GLY A 137 -8.20 -13.11 -12.87
CA GLY A 137 -7.14 -13.91 -13.50
C GLY A 137 -6.79 -15.16 -12.68
N ASP A 138 -5.53 -15.30 -12.30
CA ASP A 138 -5.02 -16.41 -11.47
C ASP A 138 -5.14 -16.14 -9.95
N HIS A 139 -5.78 -15.04 -9.56
CA HIS A 139 -6.05 -14.66 -8.18
C HIS A 139 -7.54 -14.37 -7.96
N ALA A 140 -7.94 -14.35 -6.69
CA ALA A 140 -9.20 -13.79 -6.23
C ALA A 140 -8.91 -12.58 -5.33
N ILE A 141 -9.65 -11.50 -5.53
CA ILE A 141 -9.67 -10.32 -4.65
C ILE A 141 -10.69 -10.61 -3.56
N VAL A 142 -10.22 -10.79 -2.34
CA VAL A 142 -11.06 -10.92 -1.16
C VAL A 142 -11.24 -9.53 -0.55
N LEU A 143 -12.46 -9.00 -0.62
CA LEU A 143 -12.83 -7.74 0.00
C LEU A 143 -13.38 -8.05 1.40
N GLY A 144 -12.78 -7.47 2.43
CA GLY A 144 -13.15 -7.68 3.83
C GLY A 144 -13.62 -6.40 4.50
N ARG A 145 -14.73 -6.48 5.22
CA ARG A 145 -15.17 -5.44 6.14
C ARG A 145 -14.52 -5.67 7.50
N MET A 146 -13.73 -4.71 7.95
CA MET A 146 -13.11 -4.77 9.28
C MET A 146 -14.19 -4.63 10.35
N VAL A 147 -14.24 -5.61 11.26
CA VAL A 147 -15.14 -5.66 12.42
C VAL A 147 -14.38 -5.54 13.74
N GLY A 148 -13.06 -5.62 13.72
CA GLY A 148 -12.18 -5.39 14.85
C GLY A 148 -10.71 -5.46 14.45
N GLY A 149 -9.83 -5.30 15.43
CA GLY A 149 -8.39 -5.36 15.21
C GLY A 149 -7.61 -4.58 16.26
N GLY A 150 -6.29 -4.54 16.09
CA GLY A 150 -5.40 -3.81 16.96
C GLY A 150 -4.04 -3.57 16.32
N ALA A 151 -3.30 -2.60 16.82
CA ALA A 151 -1.98 -2.25 16.34
C ALA A 151 -1.02 -1.95 17.50
N ASP A 152 0.25 -2.32 17.33
CA ASP A 152 1.38 -2.05 18.20
C ASP A 152 2.36 -1.12 17.47
N ALA A 153 2.25 0.18 17.76
CA ALA A 153 3.06 1.22 17.12
C ALA A 153 4.55 1.16 17.51
N SER A 154 4.94 0.31 18.46
CA SER A 154 6.34 0.14 18.86
C SER A 154 7.14 -0.77 17.93
N ARG A 155 6.45 -1.55 17.07
CA ARG A 155 7.06 -2.52 16.16
C ARG A 155 7.30 -1.94 14.77
N PHE A 156 8.36 -2.40 14.12
CA PHE A 156 8.65 -2.08 12.72
C PHE A 156 8.10 -3.18 11.80
N PRO A 157 7.60 -2.82 10.60
CA PRO A 157 7.07 -3.79 9.65
C PRO A 157 8.16 -4.60 8.95
N LEU A 158 7.81 -5.85 8.61
CA LEU A 158 8.58 -6.64 7.65
C LEU A 158 8.29 -6.13 6.24
N GLY A 159 9.32 -5.59 5.59
CA GLY A 159 9.21 -5.12 4.22
C GLY A 159 9.58 -6.20 3.21
N TYR A 160 9.01 -6.10 2.02
CA TYR A 160 9.38 -6.88 0.85
C TYR A 160 9.59 -5.95 -0.35
N TRP A 161 10.75 -6.07 -0.99
CA TRP A 161 11.11 -5.24 -2.14
C TRP A 161 12.03 -6.00 -3.09
N ARG A 162 11.71 -5.97 -4.39
CA ARG A 162 12.48 -6.63 -5.46
C ARG A 162 12.84 -8.10 -5.17
N GLY A 163 11.90 -8.84 -4.58
CA GLY A 163 12.07 -10.27 -4.29
C GLY A 163 12.87 -10.58 -3.01
N SER A 164 13.21 -9.56 -2.20
CA SER A 164 13.97 -9.72 -0.97
C SER A 164 13.27 -9.08 0.22
N TYR A 165 13.48 -9.68 1.39
CA TYR A 165 13.07 -9.07 2.66
C TYR A 165 13.93 -7.84 2.95
N VAL A 166 13.30 -6.77 3.40
CA VAL A 166 13.96 -5.53 3.80
C VAL A 166 13.46 -5.06 5.16
N ARG A 167 14.31 -4.34 5.89
CA ARG A 167 13.89 -3.63 7.11
C ARG A 167 13.50 -2.21 6.74
N LEU A 168 12.30 -1.82 7.14
CA LEU A 168 11.80 -0.46 7.00
C LEU A 168 12.09 0.29 8.29
N PHE A 169 12.68 1.48 8.16
CA PHE A 169 12.91 2.38 9.27
C PHE A 169 12.08 3.64 9.06
N ARG A 170 11.50 4.15 10.14
CA ARG A 170 10.81 5.43 10.11
C ARG A 170 11.86 6.53 9.94
N MET A 171 11.75 7.30 8.87
CA MET A 171 12.49 8.55 8.78
C MET A 171 11.94 9.47 9.86
N THR A 172 12.76 9.84 10.83
CA THR A 172 12.44 10.97 11.70
C THR A 172 12.55 12.23 10.87
N ALA A 173 11.58 13.14 10.99
CA ALA A 173 11.80 14.49 10.50
C ALA A 173 13.05 15.01 11.22
N ALA A 174 14.10 15.36 10.48
CA ALA A 174 15.21 16.08 11.07
C ALA A 174 14.60 17.28 11.79
N ALA A 175 14.87 17.40 13.09
CA ALA A 175 14.54 18.63 13.80
C ALA A 175 15.13 19.76 12.96
N ARG A 176 14.29 20.65 12.46
CA ARG A 176 14.76 21.89 11.85
C ARG A 176 15.59 22.56 12.94
N GLY A 177 16.92 22.45 12.85
CA GLY A 177 17.81 23.19 13.73
C GLY A 177 17.40 24.67 13.67
N PRO A 178 17.54 25.43 14.76
CA PRO A 178 17.24 26.85 14.70
C PRO A 178 18.04 27.43 13.55
N ALA A 179 17.38 28.21 12.70
CA ALA A 179 18.01 29.00 11.65
C ALA A 179 18.90 30.05 12.33
N GLY A 180 20.07 29.61 12.82
CA GLY A 180 21.12 30.46 13.34
C GLY A 180 21.84 31.08 12.17
N CYS A 181 21.32 32.23 11.72
CA CYS A 181 22.11 33.19 10.98
C CYS A 181 23.31 33.58 11.86
N GLY A 182 24.46 32.96 11.59
CA GLY A 182 25.74 33.31 12.16
C GLY A 182 26.75 33.40 11.04
N GLN A 183 26.70 34.50 10.26
CA GLN A 183 27.86 34.85 9.44
C GLN A 183 29.07 35.06 10.36
N PRO A 184 30.25 34.54 10.03
CA PRO A 184 31.46 34.95 10.72
C PRO A 184 31.70 36.43 10.40
N ARG A 185 31.59 37.29 11.42
CA ARG A 185 32.06 38.68 11.34
C ARG A 185 33.58 38.64 11.14
N SER A 186 34.02 39.07 9.97
CA SER A 186 35.42 39.38 9.71
C SER A 186 35.82 40.62 10.52
N SER A 187 36.47 40.41 11.66
CA SER A 187 37.35 41.43 12.25
C SER A 187 38.77 41.09 11.83
N GLY A 188 39.23 41.72 10.74
CA GLY A 188 40.63 41.68 10.36
C GLY A 188 41.49 42.48 11.32
N THR A 189 42.62 41.90 11.75
CA THR A 189 43.95 42.54 11.85
C THR A 189 44.93 41.49 12.34
N GLY A 190 45.99 41.21 11.57
CA GLY A 190 47.08 40.35 12.05
C GLY A 190 47.87 39.66 10.95
N VAL A 191 48.69 40.42 10.24
CA VAL A 191 49.77 39.91 9.38
C VAL A 191 50.75 39.07 10.21
N ARG A 192 51.11 37.86 9.76
CA ARG A 192 52.52 37.40 9.67
C ARG A 192 52.66 36.33 8.58
N ALA A 193 53.65 36.55 7.72
CA ALA A 193 54.16 35.62 6.74
C ALA A 193 55.08 34.56 7.38
N TRP A 194 55.13 33.39 6.74
CA TRP A 194 56.22 32.40 6.57
C TRP A 194 55.53 31.21 5.87
N GLY A 195 56.01 30.56 4.80
CA GLY A 195 57.32 30.44 4.21
C GLY A 195 57.42 29.00 3.68
N SER A 196 57.40 28.85 2.35
CA SER A 196 57.87 27.71 1.54
C SER A 196 57.28 26.30 1.73
N GLY A 197 56.69 25.75 0.65
CA GLY A 197 56.66 24.29 0.43
C GLY A 197 55.56 23.73 -0.48
N ALA A 198 55.91 23.53 -1.76
CA ALA A 198 55.43 22.46 -2.65
C ALA A 198 53.97 22.43 -3.19
N ARG A 199 53.88 22.81 -4.48
CA ARG A 199 53.12 22.29 -5.64
C ARG A 199 52.04 21.19 -5.45
N ALA A 200 50.84 21.46 -5.99
CA ALA A 200 50.11 20.67 -7.01
C ALA A 200 48.70 21.29 -7.18
N ALA A 201 48.36 21.95 -8.30
CA ALA A 201 47.88 21.41 -9.59
C ALA A 201 46.39 21.78 -9.79
N GLN A 202 46.08 22.23 -11.01
CA GLN A 202 44.89 22.97 -11.46
C GLN A 202 43.68 22.09 -11.83
N LEU A 203 42.48 22.57 -11.44
CA LEU A 203 41.19 22.72 -12.18
C LEU A 203 40.47 21.46 -12.77
N PRO A 204 39.19 21.55 -13.22
CA PRO A 204 38.21 22.66 -13.21
C PRO A 204 36.81 22.28 -12.66
N GLY A 205 35.93 23.27 -12.48
CA GLY A 205 34.48 23.01 -12.37
C GLY A 205 33.67 24.08 -11.66
N ALA A 206 33.65 25.30 -12.19
CA ALA A 206 32.72 26.34 -11.74
C ALA A 206 31.29 26.01 -12.18
N CYS A 207 30.32 26.13 -11.28
CA CYS A 207 28.95 26.47 -11.66
C CYS A 207 28.46 27.60 -10.76
N TRP A 208 28.06 28.66 -11.45
CA TRP A 208 27.74 29.98 -10.94
C TRP A 208 26.37 29.99 -10.25
N TRP A 209 26.29 30.67 -9.10
CA TRP A 209 25.03 31.15 -8.56
C TRP A 209 24.97 32.65 -8.81
N SER A 210 24.03 33.11 -9.64
CA SER A 210 23.65 34.51 -9.71
C SER A 210 22.33 34.71 -8.99
N THR A 211 22.42 35.31 -7.80
CA THR A 211 21.31 36.01 -7.15
C THR A 211 21.18 37.41 -7.75
N GLY A 212 19.97 37.77 -8.17
CA GLY A 212 19.56 39.14 -8.48
C GLY A 212 18.26 39.09 -9.28
N GLY A 213 17.21 39.85 -8.99
CA GLY A 213 16.97 40.87 -7.98
C GLY A 213 15.47 41.21 -8.01
N GLN A 214 14.97 41.77 -6.91
CA GLN A 214 13.59 42.24 -6.79
C GLN A 214 13.41 43.66 -7.33
N ARG A 215 12.26 43.88 -7.98
CA ARG A 215 11.38 45.08 -8.11
C ARG A 215 10.74 45.00 -9.51
N GLY A 216 9.44 45.15 -9.74
CA GLY A 216 8.27 45.44 -8.94
C GLY A 216 7.08 45.60 -9.91
N SER A 217 5.96 46.09 -9.37
CA SER A 217 4.76 46.61 -10.04
C SER A 217 3.55 45.67 -10.22
N GLU A 218 2.43 46.27 -9.86
CA GLU A 218 1.06 45.79 -9.79
C GLU A 218 0.49 45.36 -11.16
N GLY A 219 -0.45 44.42 -11.11
CA GLY A 219 -1.21 43.99 -12.27
C GLY A 219 -2.28 43.00 -11.88
N SER A 220 -3.43 43.53 -11.43
CA SER A 220 -4.68 42.79 -11.28
C SER A 220 -5.04 42.05 -12.58
N ARG A 221 -5.32 40.75 -12.53
CA ARG A 221 -6.18 40.05 -13.49
C ARG A 221 -6.66 38.71 -12.94
N SER A 222 -7.96 38.67 -12.65
CA SER A 222 -8.93 37.63 -13.00
C SER A 222 -8.54 36.17 -12.75
N THR A 223 -8.98 35.65 -11.60
CA THR A 223 -9.18 34.21 -11.37
C THR A 223 -10.35 33.69 -12.22
N SER A 224 -10.06 33.11 -13.38
CA SER A 224 -10.98 32.16 -14.02
C SER A 224 -10.64 30.76 -13.53
N GLY A 225 -11.42 30.27 -12.56
CA GLY A 225 -11.38 28.88 -12.13
C GLY A 225 -11.86 27.98 -13.27
N MET A 226 -10.96 27.13 -13.78
CA MET A 226 -11.30 26.07 -14.71
C MET A 226 -12.00 24.95 -13.93
N ALA A 227 -13.33 24.98 -13.91
CA ALA A 227 -14.15 23.92 -13.35
C ALA A 227 -14.03 22.66 -14.22
N LEU A 228 -13.43 21.61 -13.68
CA LEU A 228 -13.40 20.28 -14.28
C LEU A 228 -14.83 19.74 -14.32
N ARG A 229 -15.47 19.74 -15.50
CA ARG A 229 -16.75 19.05 -15.71
C ARG A 229 -16.49 17.55 -15.75
N VAL A 230 -16.76 16.86 -14.65
CA VAL A 230 -16.86 15.41 -14.61
C VAL A 230 -18.24 15.04 -15.18
N THR A 231 -18.28 14.64 -16.45
CA THR A 231 -19.43 13.92 -17.01
C THR A 231 -19.38 12.47 -16.51
N PRO A 232 -20.46 11.92 -15.92
CA PRO A 232 -20.48 10.49 -15.61
C PRO A 232 -20.46 9.70 -16.92
N ALA A 233 -19.49 8.79 -17.04
CA ALA A 233 -19.46 7.81 -18.10
C ALA A 233 -20.71 6.92 -17.98
N ARG A 234 -21.51 6.88 -19.04
CA ARG A 234 -22.61 5.93 -19.18
C ARG A 234 -22.03 4.51 -19.22
N VAL A 235 -22.33 3.72 -18.19
CA VAL A 235 -22.21 2.26 -18.27
C VAL A 235 -23.40 1.76 -19.08
N VAL A 236 -23.16 1.34 -20.32
CA VAL A 236 -24.16 0.64 -21.12
C VAL A 236 -24.00 -0.85 -20.82
N ALA A 237 -24.92 -1.41 -20.04
CA ALA A 237 -25.06 -2.85 -19.91
C ALA A 237 -25.66 -3.39 -21.22
N VAL A 238 -24.89 -4.19 -21.95
CA VAL A 238 -25.38 -4.93 -23.12
C VAL A 238 -25.76 -6.33 -22.63
N SER A 239 -27.05 -6.60 -22.47
CA SER A 239 -27.55 -7.97 -22.28
C SER A 239 -28.16 -8.48 -23.58
N SER A 240 -27.69 -9.62 -24.06
CA SER A 240 -28.27 -10.39 -25.15
C SER A 240 -29.62 -10.97 -24.72
N GLY A 241 -30.73 -10.39 -25.19
CA GLY A 241 -32.05 -10.93 -24.94
C GLY A 241 -33.18 -10.02 -25.45
N THR A 242 -33.96 -10.54 -26.39
CA THR A 242 -35.07 -9.88 -27.10
C THR A 242 -36.25 -9.57 -26.16
N ARG A 243 -36.43 -8.28 -25.79
CA ARG A 243 -37.70 -7.62 -25.41
C ARG A 243 -37.48 -6.10 -25.19
N PRO A 244 -38.33 -5.20 -25.71
CA PRO A 244 -38.16 -3.76 -25.49
C PRO A 244 -38.71 -3.35 -24.10
N LEU A 245 -37.93 -2.57 -23.33
CA LEU A 245 -38.35 -1.98 -22.06
C LEU A 245 -38.65 -0.48 -22.23
N THR A 246 -39.82 -0.06 -21.74
CA THR A 246 -40.28 1.34 -21.65
C THR A 246 -39.48 2.10 -20.59
N ILE A 247 -38.96 3.28 -20.94
CA ILE A 247 -38.23 4.17 -20.02
C ILE A 247 -39.24 4.93 -19.16
N VAL A 248 -39.16 4.78 -17.84
CA VAL A 248 -39.84 5.66 -16.87
C VAL A 248 -38.78 6.58 -16.26
N GLU A 249 -38.80 7.86 -16.63
CA GLU A 249 -37.95 8.89 -16.02
C GLU A 249 -38.52 9.29 -14.65
N SER A 250 -37.80 8.97 -13.56
CA SER A 250 -38.06 9.51 -12.23
C SER A 250 -37.16 10.72 -11.97
N SER A 251 -37.76 11.89 -11.79
CA SER A 251 -37.09 13.16 -11.48
C SER A 251 -36.37 13.13 -10.12
N PRO A 252 -35.14 13.68 -9.97
CA PRO A 252 -34.42 13.66 -8.70
C PRO A 252 -34.90 14.77 -7.75
N ARG A 253 -35.38 14.38 -6.56
CA ARG A 253 -35.60 15.29 -5.43
C ARG A 253 -34.26 15.80 -4.89
N ARG A 254 -34.15 17.12 -4.78
CA ARG A 254 -33.00 17.84 -4.25
C ARG A 254 -32.96 17.68 -2.72
N VAL A 255 -31.97 16.95 -2.19
CA VAL A 255 -31.65 16.93 -0.75
C VAL A 255 -30.42 17.79 -0.52
N SER A 256 -30.60 18.91 0.17
CA SER A 256 -29.51 19.76 0.64
C SER A 256 -29.07 19.27 2.02
N SER A 257 -27.87 18.71 2.12
CA SER A 257 -27.19 18.54 3.41
C SER A 257 -25.71 18.89 3.23
N GLY A 258 -25.34 20.04 3.79
CA GLY A 258 -23.95 20.44 3.94
C GLY A 258 -23.26 19.53 4.94
N LEU A 259 -22.37 18.69 4.44
CA LEU A 259 -21.32 18.03 5.22
C LEU A 259 -19.98 18.58 4.73
N PRO A 260 -19.05 18.97 5.61
CA PRO A 260 -17.74 19.44 5.18
C PRO A 260 -17.02 18.31 4.45
N ALA A 261 -16.41 18.65 3.31
CA ALA A 261 -15.56 17.74 2.55
C ALA A 261 -14.51 17.14 3.48
N CYS A 262 -14.64 15.84 3.77
CA CYS A 262 -13.60 15.08 4.43
C CYS A 262 -12.40 15.12 3.48
N PRO A 263 -11.24 15.70 3.85
CA PRO A 263 -10.08 15.71 2.99
C PRO A 263 -9.75 14.24 2.67
N GLN A 264 -9.44 13.94 1.40
CA GLN A 264 -8.79 12.69 1.03
C GLN A 264 -7.42 12.64 1.70
N MET A 265 -7.41 12.33 2.99
CA MET A 265 -6.23 11.97 3.73
C MET A 265 -5.77 10.68 3.08
N MET A 266 -4.58 10.70 2.46
CA MET A 266 -3.91 9.49 2.03
C MET A 266 -3.78 8.59 3.26
N TYR A 267 -4.69 7.64 3.41
CA TYR A 267 -4.52 6.54 4.35
C TYR A 267 -3.33 5.72 3.82
N ARG A 268 -2.18 5.90 4.44
CA ARG A 268 -0.96 5.10 4.30
C ARG A 268 -0.51 4.67 5.68
#